data_AF-A0A7C4UJD7-F1
#
_entry.id   AF-A0A7C4UJD7-F1
#
_cell.length_a   1.000
_cell.length_b   1.000
_cell.length_c   1.000
_cell.angle_alpha   90.00
_cell.angle_beta   90.00
_cell.angle_gamma   90.00
#
_symmetry.space_group_name_H-M   'P 1'
#
loop_
_entity.id
_entity.type
_entity.pdbx_description
1 polymer ?
#
loop_
_entity_poly.entity_id
_entity_poly.type
_entity_poly.pdbx_seq_one_letter_code
_entity_poly.pdbx_strand_id
1 'polypeptide(L)'
;MEMISHNPLSMNLKQKLASLPRKTKAQSLTEFAIALPVLFLLLSGVVEFGFALNYYLSLLDATRESARFYSNGDPFNDDGTDNVDFYTATAAMARANLDPLVANPSYVGRRIELDPAADDIIVTVYAKDDDGVVRYPTSGPYQMFGHATTMFTTSDIESAFSSGSPNAGILVVEVHYNYNQVMKLPWLTPFVPDPFVLTAYTMMPLVAAEPIQSP
;
A
#
# COMPACT_ATOMS: atom_id res chain seq x y z
N MET A 1 -103.54 -6.11 -6.08
CA MET A 1 -102.39 -6.96 -6.44
C MET A 1 -101.67 -6.21 -7.55
N GLU A 2 -100.79 -5.28 -7.21
CA GLU A 2 -99.33 -5.51 -7.21
C GLU A 2 -98.87 -6.25 -8.48
N MET A 3 -97.87 -5.85 -9.26
CA MET A 3 -96.87 -4.80 -9.22
C MET A 3 -96.11 -4.96 -10.56
N ILE A 4 -95.64 -3.85 -11.18
CA ILE A 4 -94.29 -3.68 -11.77
C ILE A 4 -93.91 -4.66 -12.93
N SER A 5 -93.41 -4.22 -14.10
CA SER A 5 -91.98 -3.90 -14.23
C SER A 5 -91.56 -3.57 -15.67
N HIS A 6 -91.00 -2.37 -15.81
CA HIS A 6 -89.80 -2.01 -16.56
C HIS A 6 -89.53 -2.56 -17.98
N ASN A 7 -89.51 -1.59 -18.90
CA ASN A 7 -88.51 -1.53 -19.97
C ASN A 7 -87.09 -1.42 -19.37
N PRO A 8 -86.09 -2.10 -19.95
CA PRO A 8 -84.77 -1.47 -20.01
C PRO A 8 -84.18 -1.53 -21.42
N LEU A 9 -83.96 -0.33 -21.97
CA LEU A 9 -82.80 -0.06 -22.81
C LEU A 9 -81.53 -0.53 -22.06
N SER A 10 -80.91 -1.63 -22.48
CA SER A 10 -79.53 -1.93 -22.09
C SER A 10 -78.64 -1.86 -23.33
N MET A 11 -78.16 -0.65 -23.54
CA MET A 11 -77.05 -0.29 -24.42
C MET A 11 -75.83 -1.15 -24.05
N ASN A 12 -75.59 -2.24 -24.78
CA ASN A 12 -74.35 -3.02 -24.68
C ASN A 12 -73.19 -2.26 -25.33
N LEU A 13 -72.85 -1.12 -24.73
CA LEU A 13 -71.71 -0.28 -25.09
C LEU A 13 -70.71 -0.18 -23.93
N LYS A 14 -70.66 -1.21 -23.07
CA LYS A 14 -69.68 -1.28 -21.99
C LYS A 14 -68.73 -2.42 -22.25
N GLN A 15 -67.44 -2.07 -22.24
CA GLN A 15 -66.27 -2.94 -22.05
C GLN A 15 -65.53 -3.41 -23.31
N LYS A 16 -65.24 -2.47 -24.21
CA LYS A 16 -63.89 -2.42 -24.81
C LYS A 16 -63.26 -1.06 -24.55
N LEU A 17 -63.05 -0.75 -23.26
CA LEU A 17 -61.95 0.16 -22.91
C LEU A 17 -60.67 -0.61 -23.23
N ALA A 18 -60.14 -0.39 -24.43
CA ALA A 18 -58.81 -0.84 -24.78
C ALA A 18 -57.86 -0.26 -23.73
N SER A 19 -57.37 -1.11 -22.83
CA SER A 19 -56.28 -0.75 -21.93
C SER A 19 -55.07 -0.45 -22.79
N LEU A 20 -54.83 0.83 -23.06
CA LEU A 20 -53.62 1.26 -23.75
C LEU A 20 -52.43 0.76 -22.92
N PRO A 21 -51.47 0.02 -23.51
CA PRO A 21 -50.27 -0.39 -22.79
C PRO A 21 -49.56 0.88 -22.35
N ARG A 22 -49.45 1.06 -21.04
CA ARG A 22 -48.78 2.20 -20.41
C ARG A 22 -47.31 2.13 -20.83
N LYS A 23 -46.94 2.89 -21.87
CA LYS A 23 -45.57 2.91 -22.40
C LYS A 23 -44.59 3.28 -21.27
N THR A 24 -43.62 2.40 -21.10
CA THR A 24 -42.53 2.33 -20.13
C THR A 24 -41.48 3.44 -20.29
N LYS A 25 -41.91 4.71 -20.41
CA LYS A 25 -40.97 5.84 -20.51
C LYS A 25 -40.15 6.10 -19.24
N ALA A 26 -40.54 5.54 -18.09
CA ALA A 26 -39.83 5.69 -16.83
C ALA A 26 -38.85 4.54 -16.53
N GLN A 27 -38.86 3.45 -17.29
CA GLN A 27 -38.08 2.25 -16.96
C GLN A 27 -36.57 2.50 -17.06
N SER A 28 -36.10 3.15 -18.13
CA SER A 28 -34.67 3.49 -18.29
C SER A 28 -34.17 4.48 -17.24
N LEU A 29 -35.02 5.40 -16.79
CA LEU A 29 -34.70 6.35 -15.73
C LEU A 29 -34.57 5.62 -14.38
N THR A 30 -35.43 4.64 -14.11
CA THR A 30 -35.35 3.81 -12.90
C THR A 30 -34.13 2.90 -12.91
N GLU A 31 -33.82 2.27 -14.04
CA GLU A 31 -32.62 1.43 -14.19
C GLU A 31 -31.33 2.26 -13.99
N PHE A 32 -31.28 3.47 -14.57
CA PHE A 32 -30.16 4.39 -14.35
C PHE A 32 -30.05 4.85 -12.89
N ALA A 33 -31.19 5.18 -12.25
CA ALA A 33 -31.20 5.60 -10.85
C ALA A 33 -30.69 4.52 -9.88
N ILE A 34 -30.83 3.24 -10.23
CA ILE A 34 -30.32 2.11 -9.44
C ILE A 34 -28.84 1.84 -9.75
N ALA A 35 -28.41 2.00 -11.00
CA ALA A 35 -27.01 1.80 -11.39
C ALA A 35 -26.07 2.90 -10.86
N LEU A 36 -26.57 4.14 -10.74
CA LEU A 36 -25.77 5.31 -10.38
C LEU A 36 -25.13 5.22 -8.97
N PRO A 37 -25.82 4.78 -7.90
CA PRO A 37 -25.19 4.53 -6.60
C PRO A 37 -24.06 3.49 -6.67
N VAL A 38 -24.26 2.39 -7.42
CA VAL A 38 -23.24 1.35 -7.61
C VAL A 38 -22.02 1.92 -8.33
N LEU A 39 -22.24 2.75 -9.36
CA LEU A 39 -21.16 3.43 -10.07
C LEU A 39 -20.37 4.36 -9.13
N PHE A 40 -21.03 5.10 -8.24
CA PHE A 40 -20.35 5.96 -7.27
C PHE A 40 -19.55 5.17 -6.24
N LEU A 41 -20.07 4.04 -5.75
CA LEU A 41 -19.32 3.14 -4.86
C LEU A 41 -18.04 2.66 -5.55
N LEU A 42 -18.13 2.19 -6.80
CA LEU A 42 -16.96 1.74 -7.57
C LEU A 42 -15.97 2.88 -7.85
N LEU A 43 -16.48 4.04 -8.29
CA LEU A 43 -15.64 5.20 -8.59
C LEU A 43 -14.89 5.67 -7.34
N SER A 44 -15.57 5.72 -6.19
CA SER A 44 -14.94 6.09 -4.91
C SER A 44 -13.85 5.11 -4.50
N GLY A 45 -14.06 3.80 -4.70
CA GLY A 45 -13.04 2.78 -4.43
C GLY A 45 -11.79 2.96 -5.31
N VAL A 46 -11.97 3.22 -6.61
CA VAL A 46 -10.86 3.48 -7.54
C VAL A 46 -10.11 4.76 -7.17
N VAL A 47 -10.82 5.82 -6.75
CA VAL A 47 -10.18 7.07 -6.32
C VAL A 47 -9.38 6.88 -5.02
N GLU A 48 -9.91 6.17 -4.03
CA GLU A 48 -9.19 5.88 -2.77
C GLU A 48 -7.95 5.01 -3.04
N PHE A 49 -8.08 4.00 -3.90
CA PHE A 49 -6.95 3.20 -4.35
C PHE A 49 -5.89 4.05 -5.06
N GLY A 50 -6.30 5.02 -5.89
CA GLY A 50 -5.41 5.96 -6.54
C GLY A 50 -4.58 6.79 -5.55
N PHE A 51 -5.18 7.23 -4.45
CA PHE A 51 -4.47 7.90 -3.36
C PHE A 51 -3.49 6.95 -2.67
N ALA A 52 -3.92 5.76 -2.27
CA ALA A 52 -3.05 4.77 -1.62
C ALA A 52 -1.86 4.38 -2.51
N LEU A 53 -2.09 4.19 -3.81
CA LEU A 53 -1.03 3.91 -4.78
C LEU A 53 -0.04 5.07 -4.90
N ASN A 54 -0.52 6.32 -4.86
CA ASN A 54 0.35 7.50 -4.88
C ASN A 54 1.28 7.55 -3.66
N TYR A 55 0.78 7.21 -2.47
CA TYR A 55 1.60 7.06 -1.28
C TYR A 55 2.61 5.92 -1.45
N TYR A 56 2.15 4.73 -1.85
CA TYR A 56 3.01 3.58 -2.08
C TYR A 56 4.17 3.86 -3.05
N LEU A 57 3.92 4.52 -4.18
CA LEU A 57 4.96 4.90 -5.13
C LEU A 57 6.02 5.83 -4.48
N SER A 58 5.60 6.70 -3.59
CA SER A 58 6.50 7.62 -2.88
C SER A 58 7.37 6.88 -1.85
N LEU A 59 6.79 5.91 -1.12
CA LEU A 59 7.54 5.02 -0.23
C LEU A 59 8.57 4.19 -1.02
N LEU A 60 8.16 3.68 -2.18
CA LEU A 60 9.03 2.93 -3.07
C LEU A 60 10.19 3.78 -3.61
N ASP A 61 9.92 5.00 -4.06
CA ASP A 61 10.98 5.90 -4.53
C ASP A 61 11.95 6.29 -3.39
N ALA A 62 11.44 6.51 -2.18
CA ALA A 62 12.27 6.81 -1.00
C ALA A 62 13.21 5.66 -0.63
N THR A 63 12.70 4.41 -0.59
CA THR A 63 13.53 3.23 -0.33
C THR A 63 14.58 3.02 -1.42
N ARG A 64 14.20 3.23 -2.70
CA ARG A 64 15.13 3.08 -3.84
C ARG A 64 16.27 4.07 -3.79
N GLU A 65 15.97 5.32 -3.54
CA GLU A 65 16.98 6.38 -3.53
C GLU A 65 17.96 6.18 -2.36
N SER A 66 17.45 5.84 -1.17
CA SER A 66 18.29 5.51 -0.02
C SER A 66 19.16 4.27 -0.26
N ALA A 67 18.55 3.15 -0.68
CA ALA A 67 19.29 1.90 -0.94
C ALA A 67 20.37 2.10 -2.02
N ARG A 68 20.07 2.86 -3.08
CA ARG A 68 21.02 3.16 -4.16
C ARG A 68 22.19 3.98 -3.63
N PHE A 69 21.93 5.03 -2.85
CA PHE A 69 22.98 5.90 -2.33
C PHE A 69 23.91 5.14 -1.36
N TYR A 70 23.34 4.34 -0.46
CA TYR A 70 24.09 3.60 0.55
C TYR A 70 24.62 2.23 0.10
N SER A 71 24.30 1.78 -1.12
CA SER A 71 24.88 0.55 -1.72
C SER A 71 26.40 0.56 -1.86
N ASN A 72 27.02 1.74 -1.82
CA ASN A 72 28.47 1.93 -1.85
C ASN A 72 29.06 2.36 -0.49
N GLY A 73 28.25 2.33 0.58
CA GLY A 73 28.71 2.61 1.94
C GLY A 73 29.27 1.37 2.64
N ASP A 74 29.88 1.58 3.80
CA ASP A 74 30.38 0.49 4.65
C ASP A 74 29.47 0.32 5.88
N PRO A 75 28.80 -0.85 6.03
CA PRO A 75 27.97 -1.13 7.19
C PRO A 75 28.77 -1.53 8.43
N PHE A 76 30.10 -1.60 8.35
CA PHE A 76 31.00 -1.98 9.43
C PHE A 76 31.98 -0.85 9.77
N ASN A 77 32.45 -0.83 11.01
CA ASN A 77 33.58 -0.01 11.42
C ASN A 77 34.90 -0.74 11.12
N ASP A 78 36.04 -0.04 11.24
CA ASP A 78 37.38 -0.63 11.04
C ASP A 78 37.67 -1.85 11.92
N ASP A 79 36.97 -1.99 13.06
CA ASP A 79 37.08 -3.12 13.98
C ASP A 79 36.12 -4.28 13.67
N GLY A 80 35.34 -4.18 12.58
CA GLY A 80 34.36 -5.17 12.15
C GLY A 80 33.02 -5.14 12.91
N THR A 81 32.82 -4.18 13.82
CA THR A 81 31.53 -3.99 14.49
C THR A 81 30.53 -3.26 13.60
N ASP A 82 29.23 -3.37 13.92
CA ASP A 82 28.17 -2.68 13.18
C ASP A 82 28.34 -1.15 13.21
N ASN A 83 28.39 -0.53 12.04
CA ASN A 83 28.40 0.92 11.90
C ASN A 83 26.98 1.48 12.02
N VAL A 84 26.58 1.83 13.25
CA VAL A 84 25.23 2.37 13.53
C VAL A 84 24.93 3.65 12.75
N ASP A 85 25.94 4.45 12.41
CA ASP A 85 25.77 5.67 11.63
C ASP A 85 25.37 5.36 10.18
N PHE A 86 25.90 4.29 9.57
CA PHE A 86 25.46 3.82 8.25
C PHE A 86 23.96 3.53 8.23
N TYR A 87 23.47 2.71 9.16
CA TYR A 87 22.06 2.33 9.21
C TYR A 87 21.15 3.53 9.53
N THR A 88 21.57 4.35 10.50
CA THR A 88 20.84 5.56 10.89
C THR A 88 20.75 6.55 9.74
N ALA A 89 21.84 6.79 9.02
CA ALA A 89 21.87 7.72 7.90
C ALA A 89 21.08 7.19 6.69
N THR A 90 21.12 5.88 6.43
CA THR A 90 20.30 5.21 5.41
C THR A 90 18.81 5.41 5.70
N ALA A 91 18.38 5.17 6.93
CA ALA A 91 16.99 5.37 7.33
C ALA A 91 16.59 6.86 7.31
N ALA A 92 17.48 7.75 7.78
CA ALA A 92 17.26 9.19 7.78
C ALA A 92 17.10 9.76 6.36
N MET A 93 17.85 9.24 5.38
CA MET A 93 17.69 9.63 3.98
C MET A 93 16.34 9.19 3.41
N ALA A 94 15.91 7.95 3.70
CA ALA A 94 14.58 7.50 3.30
C ALA A 94 13.48 8.38 3.92
N ARG A 95 13.60 8.71 5.21
CA ARG A 95 12.69 9.66 5.88
C ARG A 95 12.71 11.05 5.25
N ALA A 96 13.88 11.61 4.94
CA ALA A 96 13.99 12.94 4.35
C ALA A 96 13.40 13.02 2.93
N ASN A 97 13.42 11.93 2.18
CA ASN A 97 12.74 11.83 0.88
C ASN A 97 11.21 11.83 1.01
N LEU A 98 10.68 11.30 2.12
CA LEU A 98 9.24 11.29 2.42
C LEU A 98 8.77 12.60 3.04
N ASP A 99 9.54 13.13 3.99
CA ASP A 99 9.31 14.42 4.64
C ASP A 99 10.53 15.35 4.49
N PRO A 100 10.61 16.11 3.39
CA PRO A 100 11.71 17.03 3.15
C PRO A 100 11.83 18.17 4.16
N LEU A 101 10.83 18.42 5.02
CA LEU A 101 10.95 19.43 6.07
C LEU A 101 12.03 19.09 7.10
N VAL A 102 12.28 17.79 7.33
CA VAL A 102 13.32 17.34 8.26
C VAL A 102 14.69 17.91 7.85
N ALA A 103 14.92 18.10 6.55
CA ALA A 103 16.16 18.66 6.00
C ALA A 103 16.04 20.14 5.58
N ASN A 104 14.87 20.59 5.13
CA ASN A 104 14.64 21.94 4.63
C ASN A 104 13.36 22.53 5.25
N PRO A 105 13.46 23.34 6.33
CA PRO A 105 12.30 23.92 7.00
C PRO A 105 11.44 24.85 6.12
N SER A 106 11.96 25.30 4.98
CA SER A 106 11.25 26.13 4.01
C SER A 106 10.63 25.34 2.85
N TYR A 107 10.67 24.00 2.89
CA TYR A 107 10.11 23.16 1.83
C TYR A 107 8.59 23.33 1.71
N VAL A 108 8.16 23.65 0.49
CA VAL A 108 6.74 23.75 0.10
C VAL A 108 6.47 22.66 -0.93
N GLY A 109 5.65 21.69 -0.58
CA GLY A 109 5.34 20.56 -1.44
C GLY A 109 4.61 19.45 -0.68
N ARG A 110 4.30 18.37 -1.40
CA ARG A 110 3.73 17.16 -0.79
C ARG A 110 4.78 16.53 0.13
N ARG A 111 4.32 16.05 1.29
CA ARG A 111 5.11 15.24 2.21
C ARG A 111 4.29 14.05 2.68
N ILE A 112 4.99 13.02 3.11
CA ILE A 112 4.45 11.89 3.85
C ILE A 112 5.18 11.91 5.19
N GLU A 113 4.52 12.47 6.19
CA GLU A 113 5.02 12.48 7.55
C GLU A 113 4.80 11.08 8.14
N LEU A 114 5.87 10.49 8.68
CA LEU A 114 5.80 9.22 9.38
C LEU A 114 5.37 9.45 10.83
N ASP A 115 4.41 8.66 11.30
CA ASP A 115 4.00 8.63 12.71
C ASP A 115 5.01 7.81 13.52
N PRO A 116 5.78 8.43 14.44
CA PRO A 116 6.76 7.72 15.26
C PRO A 116 6.17 6.65 16.18
N ALA A 117 4.84 6.61 16.37
CA ALA A 117 4.15 5.64 17.21
C ALA A 117 3.56 4.44 16.44
N ALA A 118 3.62 4.45 15.11
CA ALA A 118 2.96 3.45 14.27
C ALA A 118 3.78 3.01 13.06
N ASP A 119 4.51 3.95 12.45
CA ASP A 119 5.29 3.72 11.23
C ASP A 119 6.71 3.31 11.56
N ASP A 120 7.43 2.78 10.57
CA ASP A 120 8.83 2.41 10.75
C ASP A 120 9.63 2.49 9.43
N ILE A 121 10.93 2.68 9.59
CA ILE A 121 11.91 2.47 8.52
C ILE A 121 12.89 1.42 9.02
N ILE A 122 13.00 0.32 8.29
CA ILE A 122 13.88 -0.78 8.63
C ILE A 122 15.04 -0.80 7.63
N VAL A 123 16.26 -0.87 8.15
CA VAL A 123 17.46 -1.06 7.34
C VAL A 123 18.15 -2.34 7.79
N THR A 124 18.46 -3.20 6.85
CA THR A 124 19.09 -4.49 7.13
C THR A 124 20.12 -4.80 6.05
N VAL A 125 21.25 -5.35 6.47
CA VAL A 125 22.27 -5.87 5.57
C VAL A 125 22.33 -7.38 5.72
N TYR A 126 22.45 -8.09 4.61
CA TYR A 126 22.68 -9.52 4.57
C TYR A 126 24.01 -9.79 3.90
N ALA A 127 24.85 -10.59 4.52
CA ALA A 127 26.08 -11.10 3.95
C ALA A 127 25.90 -12.59 3.68
N LYS A 128 26.09 -13.01 2.44
CA LYS A 128 26.02 -14.40 2.00
C LYS A 128 27.43 -14.90 1.72
N ASP A 129 27.78 -16.04 2.29
CA ASP A 129 28.97 -16.83 1.98
C ASP A 129 28.60 -18.28 1.61
N ASP A 130 29.55 -19.21 1.65
CA ASP A 130 29.32 -20.64 1.38
C ASP A 130 28.65 -21.36 2.56
N ASP A 131 28.72 -20.81 3.77
CA ASP A 131 28.19 -21.40 5.00
C ASP A 131 26.76 -20.93 5.30
N GLY A 132 26.32 -19.81 4.71
CA GLY A 132 24.93 -19.37 4.74
C GLY A 132 24.77 -17.86 4.58
N VAL A 133 23.72 -17.33 5.23
CA VAL A 133 23.40 -15.89 5.24
C VAL A 133 23.42 -15.35 6.67
N VAL A 134 24.27 -14.36 6.91
CA VAL A 134 24.34 -13.60 8.15
C VAL A 134 23.63 -12.25 7.98
N ARG A 135 22.92 -11.80 9.01
CA ARG A 135 22.23 -10.50 9.03
C ARG A 135 22.96 -9.51 9.91
N TYR A 136 23.02 -8.27 9.46
CA TYR A 136 23.49 -7.09 10.19
C TYR A 136 22.42 -5.98 10.21
N PRO A 137 22.32 -5.18 11.29
CA PRO A 137 23.12 -5.27 12.51
C PRO A 137 22.95 -6.58 13.28
N THR A 138 23.99 -6.98 13.99
CA THR A 138 24.06 -8.23 14.75
C THR A 138 23.01 -8.27 15.87
N SER A 139 22.68 -7.10 16.44
CA SER A 139 21.65 -6.93 17.47
C SER A 139 20.22 -7.09 16.95
N GLY A 140 20.02 -7.09 15.62
CA GLY A 140 18.71 -7.10 14.97
C GLY A 140 18.65 -6.07 13.84
N PRO A 141 17.60 -6.13 12.98
CA PRO A 141 17.34 -5.10 11.97
C PRO A 141 17.39 -3.70 12.61
N TYR A 142 18.03 -2.74 11.95
CA TYR A 142 17.92 -1.36 12.40
C TYR A 142 16.50 -0.88 12.18
N GLN A 143 15.88 -0.30 13.21
CA GLN A 143 14.53 0.25 13.15
C GLN A 143 14.57 1.70 13.61
N MET A 144 14.00 2.60 12.80
CA MET A 144 13.96 4.02 13.16
C MET A 144 13.01 4.29 14.34
N PHE A 145 11.86 3.61 14.36
CA PHE A 145 10.83 3.82 15.39
C PHE A 145 10.46 2.53 16.15
N GLY A 146 10.75 1.35 15.60
CA GLY A 146 10.57 0.08 16.32
C GLY A 146 9.13 -0.40 16.38
N HIS A 147 8.32 -0.09 15.36
CA HIS A 147 6.90 -0.41 15.27
C HIS A 147 6.56 -1.43 14.18
N ALA A 148 7.54 -1.89 13.42
CA ALA A 148 7.36 -2.92 12.40
C ALA A 148 8.29 -4.13 12.62
N THR A 149 8.21 -5.10 11.71
CA THR A 149 9.12 -6.25 11.62
C THR A 149 9.63 -6.35 10.19
N THR A 150 10.90 -6.71 10.01
CA THR A 150 11.46 -6.89 8.67
C THR A 150 10.66 -7.91 7.87
N MET A 151 10.46 -7.62 6.58
CA MET A 151 9.81 -8.51 5.63
C MET A 151 10.64 -9.75 5.29
N PHE A 152 11.95 -9.69 5.50
CA PHE A 152 12.89 -10.71 5.05
C PHE A 152 13.62 -11.30 6.23
N THR A 153 13.54 -12.61 6.37
CA THR A 153 14.38 -13.35 7.32
C THR A 153 15.67 -13.82 6.64
N THR A 154 16.67 -14.24 7.42
CA THR A 154 17.88 -14.85 6.86
C THR A 154 17.56 -16.08 6.01
N SER A 155 16.57 -16.89 6.41
CA SER A 155 16.12 -18.05 5.63
C SER A 155 15.45 -17.66 4.32
N ASP A 156 14.70 -16.55 4.28
CA ASP A 156 14.08 -16.08 3.03
C ASP A 156 15.16 -15.67 2.04
N ILE A 157 16.17 -14.92 2.52
CA ILE A 157 17.30 -14.49 1.70
C ILE A 157 18.14 -15.68 1.24
N GLU A 158 18.43 -16.63 2.13
CA GLU A 158 19.19 -17.83 1.79
C GLU A 158 18.47 -18.67 0.74
N SER A 159 17.16 -18.83 0.86
CA SER A 159 16.34 -19.57 -0.12
C SER A 159 16.25 -18.90 -1.50
N ALA A 160 16.58 -17.61 -1.59
CA ALA A 160 16.62 -16.87 -2.86
C ALA A 160 17.90 -17.14 -3.67
N PHE A 161 18.96 -17.66 -3.04
CA PHE A 161 20.19 -18.03 -3.71
C PHE A 161 20.17 -19.47 -4.20
N SER A 162 20.70 -19.70 -5.40
CA SER A 162 20.91 -21.06 -5.92
C SER A 162 22.25 -21.62 -5.44
N SER A 163 22.36 -22.95 -5.43
CA SER A 163 23.63 -23.64 -5.13
C SER A 163 24.75 -23.14 -6.05
N GLY A 164 25.90 -22.78 -5.46
CA GLY A 164 27.05 -22.23 -6.18
C GLY A 164 26.96 -20.73 -6.49
N SER A 165 25.99 -20.01 -5.92
CA SER A 165 25.96 -18.54 -5.98
C SER A 165 27.23 -17.94 -5.35
N PRO A 166 27.81 -16.88 -5.92
CA PRO A 166 28.98 -16.23 -5.35
C PRO A 166 28.65 -15.62 -3.98
N ASN A 167 29.68 -15.19 -3.26
CA ASN A 167 29.52 -14.35 -2.09
C ASN A 167 28.80 -13.05 -2.49
N ALA A 168 27.96 -12.53 -1.61
CA ALA A 168 27.20 -11.33 -1.89
C ALA A 168 26.83 -10.59 -0.60
N GLY A 169 26.97 -9.27 -0.62
CA GLY A 169 26.31 -8.39 0.33
C GLY A 169 25.02 -7.82 -0.27
N ILE A 170 23.96 -7.73 0.53
CA ILE A 170 22.67 -7.14 0.14
C ILE A 170 22.27 -6.11 1.18
N LEU A 171 22.02 -4.89 0.75
CA LEU A 171 21.33 -3.87 1.53
C LEU A 171 19.83 -3.93 1.25
N VAL A 172 19.03 -4.00 2.31
CA VAL A 172 17.57 -3.94 2.26
C VAL A 172 17.11 -2.70 3.03
N VAL A 173 16.31 -1.86 2.36
CA VAL A 173 15.65 -0.71 2.97
C VAL A 173 14.14 -0.90 2.83
N GLU A 174 13.44 -0.87 3.95
CA GLU A 174 11.99 -1.04 4.05
C GLU A 174 11.37 0.18 4.70
N VAL A 175 10.19 0.58 4.22
CA VAL A 175 9.32 1.57 4.86
C VAL A 175 7.97 0.92 5.12
N HIS A 176 7.54 0.95 6.38
CA HIS A 176 6.23 0.48 6.84
C HIS A 176 5.41 1.69 7.25
N TYR A 177 4.33 1.99 6.51
CA TYR A 177 3.54 3.20 6.67
C TYR A 177 2.06 2.87 6.89
N ASN A 178 1.46 3.39 7.95
CA ASN A 178 0.05 3.26 8.28
C ASN A 178 -0.75 4.28 7.46
N TYR A 179 -1.19 3.84 6.29
CA TYR A 179 -1.98 4.67 5.41
C TYR A 179 -3.38 4.87 5.97
N ASN A 180 -3.71 6.15 6.18
CA ASN A 180 -5.01 6.60 6.57
C ASN A 180 -5.82 6.91 5.32
N GLN A 181 -7.01 6.31 5.18
CA GLN A 181 -7.86 6.54 4.02
C GLN A 181 -8.18 8.03 3.88
N VAL A 182 -7.98 8.59 2.69
CA VAL A 182 -8.12 10.03 2.42
C VAL A 182 -9.59 10.43 2.45
N MET A 183 -10.46 9.61 1.84
CA MET A 183 -11.89 9.90 1.77
C MET A 183 -12.71 9.31 2.92
N LYS A 184 -12.09 8.51 3.81
CA LYS A 184 -12.74 7.89 4.98
C LYS A 184 -14.08 7.21 4.64
N LEU A 185 -14.08 6.38 3.58
CA LEU A 185 -15.29 5.81 2.98
C LEU A 185 -15.91 4.73 3.89
N PRO A 186 -17.10 4.94 4.48
CA PRO A 186 -17.68 4.00 5.46
C PRO A 186 -18.04 2.63 4.87
N TRP A 187 -18.25 2.55 3.55
CA TRP A 187 -18.55 1.29 2.86
C TRP A 187 -17.29 0.49 2.50
N LEU A 188 -16.09 1.09 2.58
CA LEU A 188 -14.82 0.37 2.39
C LEU A 188 -14.30 -0.23 3.70
N THR A 189 -14.59 0.37 4.85
CA THR A 189 -14.08 -0.10 6.16
C THR A 189 -14.38 -1.56 6.50
N PRO A 190 -15.48 -2.20 6.03
CA PRO A 190 -15.69 -3.63 6.25
C PRO A 190 -14.74 -4.53 5.45
N PHE A 191 -14.13 -4.01 4.39
CA PHE A 191 -13.26 -4.76 3.47
C PHE A 191 -11.79 -4.38 3.61
N VAL A 192 -11.52 -3.11 3.88
CA VAL A 192 -10.17 -2.54 4.03
C VAL A 192 -10.15 -1.74 5.33
N PRO A 193 -9.33 -2.12 6.32
CA PRO A 193 -9.24 -1.37 7.56
C PRO A 193 -8.70 0.05 7.33
N ASP A 194 -8.91 0.92 8.31
CA ASP A 194 -8.40 2.29 8.31
C ASP A 194 -7.83 2.59 9.72
N PRO A 195 -6.50 2.71 9.88
CA PRO A 195 -5.47 2.62 8.84
C PRO A 195 -5.20 1.18 8.37
N PHE A 196 -4.49 1.05 7.25
CA PHE A 196 -3.86 -0.21 6.82
C PHE A 196 -2.40 0.03 6.44
N VAL A 197 -1.56 -1.00 6.57
CA VAL A 197 -0.12 -0.87 6.34
C VAL A 197 0.22 -0.94 4.85
N LEU A 198 0.92 0.06 4.36
CA LEU A 198 1.65 0.05 3.10
C LEU A 198 3.12 -0.23 3.39
N THR A 199 3.63 -1.33 2.84
CA THR A 199 5.04 -1.68 2.96
C THR A 199 5.71 -1.58 1.59
N ALA A 200 6.74 -0.76 1.48
CA ALA A 200 7.60 -0.69 0.31
C ALA A 200 9.02 -1.08 0.70
N TYR A 201 9.74 -1.76 -0.19
CA TYR A 201 11.12 -2.15 0.05
C TYR A 201 11.95 -2.04 -1.22
N THR A 202 13.26 -1.88 -1.03
CA THR A 202 14.26 -2.02 -2.09
C THR A 202 15.44 -2.83 -1.58
N MET A 203 15.93 -3.72 -2.43
CA MET A 203 17.18 -4.45 -2.23
C MET A 203 18.22 -3.98 -3.23
N MET A 204 19.46 -3.76 -2.78
CA MET A 204 20.61 -3.40 -3.61
C MET A 204 21.83 -4.25 -3.21
N PRO A 205 22.72 -4.60 -4.16
CA PRO A 205 24.01 -5.18 -3.80
C PRO A 205 24.81 -4.21 -2.93
N LEU A 206 25.52 -4.72 -1.94
CA LEU A 206 26.37 -3.95 -1.03
C LEU A 206 27.75 -4.62 -0.96
N VAL A 207 28.71 -4.09 -1.71
CA VAL A 207 30.03 -4.74 -1.90
C VAL A 207 30.80 -4.83 -0.58
N ALA A 208 30.70 -3.82 0.29
CA ALA A 208 31.37 -3.83 1.60
C ALA A 208 30.89 -4.96 2.53
N ALA A 209 29.69 -5.51 2.28
CA ALA A 209 29.15 -6.65 3.01
C ALA A 209 29.39 -8.00 2.34
N GLU A 210 30.14 -8.05 1.23
CA GLU A 210 30.59 -9.31 0.66
C GLU A 210 31.68 -9.93 1.57
N PRO A 211 31.48 -11.14 2.12
CA PRO A 211 32.49 -11.79 2.91
C PRO A 211 33.75 -12.02 2.07
N ILE A 212 34.86 -11.38 2.45
CA ILE A 212 36.16 -11.66 1.85
C ILE A 212 36.51 -13.12 2.17
N GLN A 213 36.73 -13.93 1.13
CA GLN A 213 37.30 -15.26 1.34
C GLN A 213 38.68 -15.07 1.97
N SER A 214 38.84 -15.52 3.21
CA SER A 214 40.15 -15.53 3.85
C SER A 214 41.07 -16.46 3.03
N PRO A 215 42.29 -16.02 2.65
CA PRO A 215 43.21 -16.82 1.84
C PRO A 215 43.74 -18.07 2.54
#